data_AF-A0A178VT70-F1
#
_entry.id   AF-A0A178VT70-F1
#
_cell.length_a   1.000
_cell.length_b   1.000
_cell.length_c   1.000
_cell.angle_alpha   90.00
_cell.angle_beta   90.00
_cell.angle_gamma   90.00
#
_symmetry.space_group_name_H-M   'P 1'
#
loop_
_entity.id
_entity.type
_entity.pdbx_description
1 polymer ?
#
loop_
_entity_poly.entity_id
_entity_poly.type
_entity_poly.pdbx_seq_one_letter_code
_entity_poly.pdbx_strand_id
1 'polypeptide(L)' 'MVKTETVVLEFNQYTVGSRWRRTMIMRDHKEEGNEEDGFYGGIRKLNCKEEIAMWKRHWPCSILE' A
#
# COMPACT_ATOMS: atom_id res chain seq x y z
N MET A 1 6.37 -23.34 -10.21
CA MET A 1 5.24 -22.76 -9.46
C MET A 1 5.67 -21.38 -8.98
N VAL A 2 5.09 -20.31 -9.53
CA VAL A 2 5.30 -18.96 -8.99
C VAL A 2 4.49 -18.87 -7.70
N LYS A 3 5.13 -18.56 -6.57
CA LYS A 3 4.46 -18.34 -5.30
C LYS A 3 3.69 -17.02 -5.38
N THR A 4 2.37 -17.08 -5.43
CA THR A 4 1.52 -15.90 -5.21
C THR A 4 1.52 -15.58 -3.72
N GLU A 5 2.39 -14.67 -3.30
CA GLU A 5 2.44 -14.20 -1.92
C GLU A 5 1.36 -13.14 -1.68
N THR A 6 0.34 -13.52 -0.93
CA THR A 6 -0.65 -12.59 -0.38
C THR A 6 -0.10 -11.96 0.90
N VAL A 7 -0.21 -10.64 1.02
CA VAL A 7 0.13 -9.90 2.24
C VAL A 7 -1.10 -9.16 2.75
N VAL A 8 -1.19 -9.02 4.07
CA VAL A 8 -2.24 -8.25 4.74
C VAL A 8 -1.69 -6.86 5.02
N LEU A 9 -2.36 -5.83 4.51
CA LEU A 9 -2.08 -4.44 4.85
C LEU A 9 -3.04 -4.02 5.97
N GLU A 10 -2.50 -3.49 7.07
CA GLU A 10 -3.28 -2.93 8.18
C GLU A 10 -3.10 -1.40 8.26
N PHE A 11 -4.23 -0.70 8.17
CA PHE A 11 -4.31 0.76 8.25
C PHE A 11 -4.68 1.19 9.67
N ASN A 12 -3.67 1.55 10.47
CA ASN A 12 -3.86 1.93 11.88
C ASN A 12 -4.73 3.18 12.09
N GLN A 13 -4.91 4.00 11.06
CA GLN A 13 -5.80 5.17 11.08
C GLN A 13 -7.29 4.82 11.21
N TYR A 14 -7.69 3.58 10.90
CA TYR A 14 -9.07 3.13 11.05
C TYR A 14 -9.31 2.38 12.36
N THR A 15 -10.52 2.52 12.91
CA THR A 15 -10.95 1.82 14.13
C THR A 15 -10.91 0.29 13.95
N VAL A 16 -10.74 -0.45 15.05
CA VAL A 16 -10.54 -1.91 15.05
C VAL A 16 -11.65 -2.69 14.33
N GLY A 17 -12.87 -2.16 14.28
CA GLY A 17 -14.01 -2.77 13.57
C GLY A 17 -14.24 -2.27 12.14
N SER A 18 -13.44 -1.33 11.63
CA SER A 18 -13.63 -0.80 10.28
C SER A 18 -13.29 -1.86 9.23
N ARG A 19 -14.19 -2.08 8.27
CA ARG A 19 -13.93 -2.92 7.10
C ARG A 19 -12.74 -2.45 6.26
N TRP A 20 -12.36 -1.18 6.37
CA TRP A 20 -11.24 -0.57 5.67
C TRP A 20 -9.90 -0.72 6.39
N ARG A 21 -9.91 -1.22 7.64
CA ARG A 21 -8.68 -1.38 8.43
C ARG A 21 -7.74 -2.43 7.86
N ARG A 22 -8.27 -3.51 7.28
CA ARG A 22 -7.47 -4.62 6.75
C ARG A 22 -7.85 -4.91 5.30
N THR A 23 -6.86 -4.96 4.43
CA THR A 23 -7.05 -5.42 3.05
C THR A 23 -5.98 -6.44 2.69
N MET A 24 -6.33 -7.41 1.85
CA MET A 24 -5.41 -8.39 1.31
C MET A 24 -4.94 -7.92 -0.06
N ILE A 25 -3.62 -7.90 -0.27
CA ILE A 25 -3.03 -7.59 -1.58
C ILE A 25 -2.10 -8.71 -2.00
N MET A 26 -2.09 -9.01 -3.28
CA MET A 26 -1.16 -9.97 -3.87
C MET A 26 0.09 -9.22 -4.35
N ARG A 27 1.29 -9.67 -3.96
CA ARG A 27 2.54 -8.97 -4.29
C ARG A 27 2.78 -8.83 -5.80
N ASP A 28 2.38 -9.84 -6.55
CA ASP A 28 2.55 -9.92 -8.02
C ASP A 28 1.38 -9.30 -8.80
N HIS A 29 0.40 -8.75 -8.08
CA HIS A 29 -0.82 -8.24 -8.70
C HIS A 29 -0.70 -6.78 -9.14
N LYS A 30 -1.41 -6.47 -10.22
CA LYS A 30 -1.56 -5.09 -10.73
C LYS A 30 -2.57 -4.35 -9.84
N GLU A 31 -2.52 -3.03 -9.83
CA GLU A 31 -3.47 -2.24 -9.05
C GLU A 31 -4.90 -2.49 -9.52
N GLU A 32 -5.77 -2.91 -8.60
CA GLU A 32 -7.21 -3.02 -8.82
C GLU A 32 -7.92 -1.83 -8.16
N GLY A 33 -8.85 -1.23 -8.91
CA GLY A 33 -9.54 0.00 -8.53
C GLY A 33 -9.92 0.83 -9.77
N ASN A 34 -10.56 1.96 -9.53
CA ASN A 34 -10.88 2.96 -10.55
C ASN A 34 -10.51 4.36 -10.00
N GLU A 35 -10.62 5.39 -10.84
CA GLU A 35 -10.30 6.78 -10.43
C GLU A 35 -11.30 7.35 -9.42
N GLU A 36 -12.50 6.78 -9.29
CA GLU A 36 -13.58 7.25 -8.40
C GLU A 36 -13.40 6.74 -6.95
N ASP A 37 -13.12 5.45 -6.79
CA ASP A 37 -12.99 4.74 -5.50
C ASP A 37 -11.53 4.70 -4.99
N GLY A 38 -10.57 4.96 -5.89
CA GLY A 38 -9.15 4.87 -5.63
C GLY A 38 -8.62 3.43 -5.60
N PHE A 39 -7.37 3.26 -6.01
CA PHE A 39 -6.68 1.97 -5.96
C PHE A 39 -6.29 1.64 -4.51
N TYR A 40 -6.58 0.42 -4.04
CA TYR A 40 -6.28 -0.04 -2.67
C TYR A 40 -6.67 0.94 -1.54
N GLY A 41 -7.79 1.67 -1.67
CA GLY A 41 -8.18 2.69 -0.69
C GLY A 41 -7.32 3.96 -0.73
N GLY A 42 -6.78 4.30 -1.92
CA GLY A 42 -5.93 5.46 -2.17
C GLY A 42 -4.42 5.19 -2.07
N ILE A 43 -4.00 3.92 -1.94
CA ILE A 43 -2.58 3.54 -1.92
C ILE A 43 -2.14 3.04 -3.30
N ARG A 44 -1.01 3.58 -3.78
CA ARG A 44 -0.38 3.18 -5.04
C ARG A 44 0.94 2.42 -4.80
N LYS A 45 1.16 1.35 -5.55
CA LYS A 45 2.43 0.62 -5.64
C LYS A 45 3.43 1.44 -6.46
N LEU A 46 4.65 1.54 -5.93
CA LEU A 46 5.78 2.14 -6.64
C LEU A 46 6.45 1.08 -7.51
N ASN A 47 6.70 1.40 -8.78
CA ASN A 47 7.08 0.42 -9.81
C ASN A 47 8.53 0.51 -10.27
N CYS A 48 9.24 1.62 -10.02
CA CYS A 48 10.64 1.79 -10.44
C CYS A 48 11.55 2.36 -9.35
N LYS A 49 12.86 2.18 -9.54
CA LYS A 49 13.88 2.61 -8.57
C LYS A 49 13.88 4.14 -8.42
N GLU A 50 13.63 4.85 -9.50
CA GLU A 50 13.61 6.32 -9.57
C GLU A 50 12.48 6.88 -8.70
N GLU A 51 11.29 6.30 -8.85
CA GLU A 51 10.12 6.63 -8.05
C GLU A 51 10.32 6.28 -6.57
N ILE A 52 10.84 5.09 -6.27
CA ILE A 52 11.17 4.69 -4.89
C ILE A 52 12.18 5.66 -4.27
N ALA A 53 13.20 6.06 -5.02
CA ALA A 53 14.22 7.01 -4.55
C ALA A 53 13.63 8.40 -4.28
N MET A 54 12.72 8.86 -5.14
CA MET A 54 11.99 10.12 -4.94
C MET A 54 11.22 10.10 -3.61
N TRP A 55 10.37 9.09 -3.40
CA TRP A 55 9.58 9.00 -2.16
C TRP A 55 10.43 8.81 -0.91
N LYS A 56 11.55 8.08 -0.99
CA LYS A 56 12.51 7.95 0.12
C LYS A 56 13.13 9.28 0.54
N ARG A 57 13.34 10.23 -0.39
CA ARG A 57 13.84 11.58 -0.06
C ARG A 57 12.82 12.42 0.72
N HIS A 58 11.54 12.15 0.53
CA HIS A 58 10.44 12.79 1.28
C HIS A 58 10.13 12.07 2.60
N TRP A 59 10.75 10.91 2.84
CA TRP A 59 10.55 10.18 4.08
C TRP A 59 11.07 11.01 5.26
N PRO A 60 10.28 11.17 6.34
CA PRO A 60 10.75 11.92 7.50
C PRO A 60 12.03 11.29 8.07
N CYS A 61 13.08 12.10 8.25
CA CYS A 61 14.37 11.64 8.78
C CYS A 61 14.30 11.12 10.22
N SER A 62 13.24 11.46 10.94
CA SER A 62 12.89 10.91 12.24
C SER A 62 11.49 10.33 12.14
N ILE A 63 11.34 9.03 12.36
CA ILE A 63 10.08 8.52 12.91
C ILE A 63 9.96 9.24 14.26
N LEU A 64 8.91 10.03 14.45
CA LEU A 64 8.55 10.57 15.77
C LEU A 64 8.41 9.37 16.72
N GLU A 65 9.42 9.17 17.57
CA GLU A 65 9.28 8.47 18.85
C GLU A 65 8.90 9.49 19.94
#